data_AF-A0A956E3Q7-F1
#
_entry.id   AF-A0A956E3Q7-F1
#
_cell.length_a   1.000
_cell.length_b   1.000
_cell.length_c   1.000
_cell.angle_alpha   90.00
_cell.angle_beta   90.00
_cell.angle_gamma   90.00
#
_symmetry.space_group_name_H-M   'P 1'
#
loop_
_entity.id
_entity.type
_entity.pdbx_description
1 polymer ?
#
loop_
_entity_poly.entity_id
_entity_poly.type
_entity_poly.pdbx_seq_one_letter_code
_entity_poly.pdbx_strand_id
1 'polypeptide(L)'
;MKPAPGGGMKARTLLAAVTAAASFFATLAVSSEADATTYSVYLHGRNTDGTPSGWGYWGGTRPGINPVVINYDGRAHISTANPTVRAGLNTYCSGDNYCYVAAHSAGCAHLQYAIDKYGPYNIIWADGAGCASGGTELSDDWSWTQGDDLAADLKTGTVRSMYNHNNMRGVWFYLFGGAKGGAAAMLITGQDDGAVGYASSLGRSKTGDFCNPGDSWWLDRCDEVGMGTSTGDRYSYHYVYYRDSSENKDHYVGSGSGGIPSPMFSDMGAYAD
;
A
#
# COMPACT_ATOMS: atom_id res chain seq x y z
N MET A 1 7.40 15.59 4.48
CA MET A 1 5.91 15.45 4.41
C MET A 1 5.35 15.65 2.99
N LYS A 2 4.95 14.56 2.33
CA LYS A 2 4.28 14.56 1.01
C LYS A 2 2.93 15.29 1.13
N PRO A 3 2.64 16.34 0.35
CA PRO A 3 1.40 17.11 0.52
C PRO A 3 0.21 16.22 0.20
N ALA A 4 -0.75 16.12 1.13
CA ALA A 4 -2.05 15.54 0.82
C ALA A 4 -2.63 16.24 -0.42
N PRO A 5 -3.24 15.52 -1.37
CA PRO A 5 -3.87 16.13 -2.53
C PRO A 5 -5.02 17.03 -2.05
N GLY A 6 -4.78 18.34 -1.97
CA GLY A 6 -5.78 19.35 -1.64
C GLY A 6 -6.23 19.36 -0.18
N GLY A 7 -5.51 20.09 0.69
CA GLY A 7 -5.98 20.36 2.05
C GLY A 7 -5.03 21.28 2.81
N GLY A 8 -5.17 22.59 2.60
CA GLY A 8 -4.40 23.59 3.35
C GLY A 8 -4.73 23.54 4.84
N MET A 9 -3.83 22.98 5.64
CA MET A 9 -3.92 23.04 7.10
C MET A 9 -3.39 24.39 7.57
N LYS A 10 -4.30 25.25 8.04
CA LYS A 10 -3.94 26.48 8.76
C LYS A 10 -3.48 26.10 10.17
N ALA A 11 -2.18 26.15 10.41
CA ALA A 11 -1.62 26.12 11.75
C ALA A 11 -2.10 27.36 12.54
N ARG A 12 -2.69 27.14 13.71
CA ARG A 12 -2.93 28.20 14.69
C ARG A 12 -2.07 27.92 15.93
N THR A 13 -0.96 28.63 16.01
CA THR A 13 -0.18 28.84 17.22
C THR A 13 -0.94 29.79 18.16
N LEU A 14 -1.04 29.44 19.44
CA LEU A 14 -1.20 30.41 20.52
C LEU A 14 -0.48 29.89 21.76
N LEU A 15 0.44 30.71 22.26
CA LEU A 15 1.34 30.48 23.37
C LEU A 15 0.90 31.33 24.57
N ALA A 16 1.27 30.85 25.77
CA ALA A 16 1.47 31.56 27.04
C ALA A 16 0.23 31.91 27.89
N ALA A 17 0.26 31.95 29.24
CA ALA A 17 1.17 31.46 30.29
C ALA A 17 0.53 31.78 31.68
N VAL A 18 1.13 31.23 32.74
CA VAL A 18 1.30 31.79 34.11
C VAL A 18 0.55 31.13 35.30
N THR A 19 1.40 30.57 36.16
CA THR A 19 1.44 30.13 37.58
C THR A 19 0.27 30.34 38.57
N ALA A 20 0.06 29.32 39.41
CA ALA A 20 -0.14 29.47 40.86
C ALA A 20 0.45 28.26 41.62
N ALA A 21 1.24 28.54 42.65
CA ALA A 21 1.91 27.56 43.51
C ALA A 21 0.99 27.11 44.66
N ALA A 22 0.91 25.81 44.91
CA ALA A 22 0.43 25.25 46.17
C ALA A 22 1.14 23.91 46.43
N SER A 23 1.81 23.83 47.57
CA SER A 23 2.58 22.69 48.05
C SER A 23 1.68 21.49 48.38
N PHE A 24 1.76 20.45 47.54
CA PHE A 24 1.33 19.09 47.82
C PHE A 24 2.56 18.18 47.67
N PHE A 25 2.86 17.37 48.69
CA PHE A 25 3.78 16.23 48.53
C PHE A 25 3.05 15.18 47.68
N ALA A 26 3.05 15.39 46.36
CA ALA A 26 2.66 14.40 45.38
C ALA A 26 3.90 13.57 45.07
N THR A 27 3.81 12.25 45.21
CA THR A 27 4.68 11.32 44.50
C THR A 27 4.63 11.70 43.02
N LEU A 28 5.65 12.40 42.53
CA LEU A 28 5.88 12.62 41.11
C LEU A 28 6.10 11.24 40.50
N ALA A 29 5.02 10.63 40.03
CA ALA A 29 5.11 9.62 38.99
C ALA A 29 5.76 10.35 37.82
N VAL A 30 7.05 10.11 37.63
CA VAL A 30 7.74 10.44 36.39
C VAL A 30 7.05 9.58 35.34
N SER A 31 6.03 10.13 34.70
CA SER A 31 5.56 9.63 33.42
C SER A 31 6.78 9.68 32.52
N SER A 32 7.36 8.53 32.18
CA SER A 32 8.27 8.49 31.04
C SER A 32 7.43 8.98 29.86
N GLU A 33 7.68 10.18 29.36
CA GLU A 33 7.15 10.59 28.07
C GLU A 33 7.70 9.57 27.08
N ALA A 34 6.82 8.69 26.58
CA ALA A 34 7.19 7.83 25.48
C ALA A 34 7.40 8.77 24.30
N ASP A 35 8.65 8.90 23.86
CA ASP A 35 8.96 9.74 22.72
C ASP A 35 8.30 9.14 21.48
N ALA A 36 7.53 9.97 20.77
CA ALA A 36 6.81 9.58 19.57
C ALA A 36 7.80 9.12 18.51
N THR A 37 7.85 7.83 18.22
CA THR A 37 8.76 7.30 17.21
C THR A 37 8.05 7.18 15.87
N THR A 38 8.68 7.69 14.80
CA THR A 38 8.18 7.52 13.44
C THR A 38 8.92 6.38 12.75
N TYR A 39 8.18 5.51 12.04
CA TYR A 39 8.70 4.33 11.36
C TYR A 39 8.37 4.32 9.87
N SER A 40 9.26 3.73 9.09
CA SER A 40 9.03 3.33 7.70
C SER A 40 8.73 1.84 7.67
N VAL A 41 7.45 1.49 7.58
CA VAL A 41 6.97 0.11 7.65
C VAL A 41 6.85 -0.49 6.26
N TYR A 42 7.50 -1.63 6.05
CA TYR A 42 7.47 -2.36 4.79
C TYR A 42 6.61 -3.63 4.93
N LEU A 43 5.54 -3.70 4.14
CA LEU A 43 4.60 -4.81 4.10
C LEU A 43 4.68 -5.54 2.76
N HIS A 44 5.21 -6.76 2.79
CA HIS A 44 5.37 -7.57 1.58
C HIS A 44 4.02 -8.08 1.05
N GLY A 45 4.03 -8.66 -0.16
CA GLY A 45 2.85 -9.30 -0.74
C GLY A 45 2.92 -10.81 -0.73
N ARG A 46 2.28 -11.42 -1.73
CA ARG A 46 2.28 -12.87 -1.91
C ARG A 46 3.71 -13.42 -1.97
N ASN A 47 3.96 -14.51 -1.25
CA ASN A 47 5.26 -15.17 -1.21
C ASN A 47 5.07 -16.69 -1.15
N THR A 48 5.48 -17.40 -2.20
CA THR A 48 5.27 -18.86 -2.33
C THR A 48 6.05 -19.69 -1.31
N ASP A 49 7.08 -19.09 -0.70
CA ASP A 49 7.87 -19.71 0.37
C ASP A 49 7.26 -19.47 1.77
N GLY A 50 6.08 -18.86 1.86
CA GLY A 50 5.38 -18.57 3.11
C GLY A 50 5.84 -17.26 3.75
N THR A 51 6.18 -17.27 5.03
CA THR A 51 6.61 -16.06 5.77
C THR A 51 8.09 -15.73 5.49
N PRO A 52 8.43 -14.57 4.91
CA PRO A 52 9.81 -14.17 4.70
C PRO A 52 10.57 -13.98 6.02
N SER A 53 11.88 -14.27 6.01
CA SER A 53 12.78 -13.93 7.13
C SER A 53 13.33 -12.52 6.95
N GLY A 54 13.13 -11.66 7.95
CA GLY A 54 13.60 -10.26 7.95
C GLY A 54 13.29 -9.55 6.64
N TRP A 55 14.31 -8.96 6.02
CA TRP A 55 14.21 -8.25 4.74
C TRP A 55 14.27 -9.14 3.50
N GLY A 56 14.13 -10.46 3.64
CA GLY A 56 14.33 -11.44 2.55
C GLY A 56 13.48 -11.17 1.31
N TYR A 57 12.18 -10.91 1.49
CA TYR A 57 11.27 -10.54 0.39
C TYR A 57 11.75 -9.30 -0.36
N TRP A 58 12.30 -8.36 0.41
CA TRP A 58 12.74 -7.08 -0.09
C TRP A 58 14.15 -7.12 -0.63
N GLY A 59 14.89 -8.24 -0.57
CA GLY A 59 16.29 -8.30 -1.02
C GLY A 59 17.26 -7.41 -0.22
N GLY A 60 16.92 -7.05 1.02
CA GLY A 60 17.73 -6.19 1.90
C GLY A 60 16.95 -5.00 2.47
N THR A 61 17.58 -4.31 3.43
CA THR A 61 16.99 -3.13 4.09
C THR A 61 16.70 -2.03 3.09
N ARG A 62 15.52 -1.41 3.23
CA ARG A 62 15.03 -0.36 2.34
C ARG A 62 15.03 1.02 3.02
N PRO A 63 15.02 2.12 2.24
CA PRO A 63 15.15 3.49 2.77
C PRO A 63 14.01 3.93 3.72
N GLY A 64 14.21 5.07 4.38
CA GLY A 64 13.22 5.70 5.26
C GLY A 64 13.67 5.76 6.73
N ILE A 65 12.94 6.51 7.55
CA ILE A 65 13.18 6.64 9.00
C ILE A 65 12.82 5.35 9.74
N ASN A 66 13.72 4.88 10.63
CA ASN A 66 13.55 3.65 11.43
C ASN A 66 12.89 2.49 10.65
N PRO A 67 13.51 2.00 9.57
CA PRO A 67 12.84 1.09 8.66
C PRO A 67 12.62 -0.28 9.31
N VAL A 68 11.39 -0.78 9.22
CA VAL A 68 10.97 -2.07 9.78
C VAL A 68 10.16 -2.86 8.76
N VAL A 69 10.09 -4.17 8.95
CA VAL A 69 9.26 -5.07 8.12
C VAL A 69 8.18 -5.70 8.96
N ILE A 70 7.01 -5.88 8.36
CA ILE A 70 5.95 -6.74 8.89
C ILE A 70 5.89 -7.97 7.98
N ASN A 71 6.34 -9.11 8.49
CA ASN A 71 6.29 -10.38 7.77
C ASN A 71 5.09 -11.20 8.23
N TYR A 72 4.36 -11.74 7.27
CA TYR A 72 3.20 -12.60 7.46
C TYR A 72 3.26 -13.78 6.48
N ASP A 73 2.39 -14.77 6.66
CA ASP A 73 2.31 -15.89 5.71
C ASP A 73 1.73 -15.42 4.37
N GLY A 74 2.60 -15.27 3.36
CA GLY A 74 2.25 -14.78 2.03
C GLY A 74 1.44 -15.76 1.16
N ARG A 75 0.91 -16.87 1.71
CA ARG A 75 0.03 -17.83 1.03
C ARG A 75 -1.32 -18.00 1.69
N ALA A 76 -1.44 -17.63 2.96
CA ALA A 76 -2.66 -17.84 3.72
C ALA A 76 -3.73 -16.82 3.31
N HIS A 77 -5.00 -17.18 3.50
CA HIS A 77 -6.12 -16.23 3.38
C HIS A 77 -5.81 -14.92 4.12
N ILE A 78 -6.29 -13.80 3.57
CA ILE A 78 -6.14 -12.48 4.18
C ILE A 78 -6.67 -12.52 5.60
N SER A 79 -7.85 -13.11 5.84
CA SER A 79 -8.43 -13.23 7.18
C SER A 79 -7.55 -13.99 8.18
N THR A 80 -6.77 -14.97 7.72
CA THR A 80 -5.86 -15.79 8.53
C THR A 80 -4.54 -15.07 8.82
N ALA A 81 -3.94 -14.40 7.84
CA ALA A 81 -2.64 -13.74 7.99
C ALA A 81 -2.73 -12.28 8.49
N ASN A 82 -3.86 -11.60 8.31
CA ASN A 82 -4.04 -10.21 8.72
C ASN A 82 -3.89 -9.93 10.23
N PRO A 83 -4.21 -10.84 11.17
CA PRO A 83 -3.86 -10.67 12.58
C PRO A 83 -2.38 -10.31 12.82
N THR A 84 -1.45 -10.92 12.06
CA THR A 84 -0.02 -10.60 12.13
C THR A 84 0.25 -9.19 11.60
N VAL A 85 -0.40 -8.81 10.50
CA VAL A 85 -0.29 -7.46 9.93
C VAL A 85 -0.77 -6.41 10.93
N ARG A 86 -1.92 -6.65 11.56
CA ARG A 86 -2.50 -5.78 12.59
C ARG A 86 -1.61 -5.68 13.82
N ALA A 87 -0.98 -6.77 14.26
CA ALA A 87 -0.04 -6.76 15.38
C ALA A 87 1.18 -5.86 15.09
N GLY A 88 1.71 -5.95 13.86
CA GLY A 88 2.78 -5.05 13.40
C GLY A 88 2.33 -3.59 13.34
N LEU A 89 1.15 -3.30 12.76
CA LEU A 89 0.59 -1.94 12.72
C LEU A 89 0.30 -1.38 14.12
N ASN A 90 -0.16 -2.20 15.06
CA ASN A 90 -0.31 -1.79 16.46
C ASN A 90 1.05 -1.46 17.11
N THR A 91 2.10 -2.17 16.74
CA THR A 91 3.44 -1.95 17.29
C THR A 91 4.03 -0.64 16.79
N TYR A 92 3.97 -0.41 15.47
CA TYR A 92 4.70 0.69 14.83
C TYR A 92 3.84 1.92 14.56
N CYS A 93 2.52 1.78 14.43
CA CYS A 93 1.62 2.81 13.91
C CYS A 93 0.45 3.10 14.86
N SER A 94 0.65 2.98 16.18
CA SER A 94 -0.38 3.27 17.18
C SER A 94 0.22 3.87 18.46
N GLY A 95 -0.63 4.29 19.39
CA GLY A 95 -0.20 5.05 20.56
C GLY A 95 0.39 6.38 20.14
N ASP A 96 1.63 6.66 20.56
CA ASP A 96 2.38 7.86 20.19
C ASP A 96 3.20 7.67 18.91
N ASN A 97 3.28 6.45 18.37
CA ASN A 97 4.07 6.17 17.17
C ASN A 97 3.31 6.53 15.90
N TYR A 98 4.05 6.94 14.87
CA TYR A 98 3.55 7.24 13.53
C TYR A 98 4.25 6.38 12.48
N CYS A 99 3.59 6.17 11.33
CA CYS A 99 4.15 5.39 10.24
C CYS A 99 4.00 6.03 8.87
N TYR A 100 5.04 5.84 8.06
CA TYR A 100 4.94 5.77 6.61
C TYR A 100 4.91 4.30 6.21
N VAL A 101 4.02 3.88 5.32
CA VAL A 101 3.88 2.47 4.94
C VAL A 101 4.19 2.25 3.47
N ALA A 102 5.10 1.34 3.16
CA ALA A 102 5.34 0.84 1.81
C ALA A 102 4.76 -0.57 1.69
N ALA A 103 3.71 -0.72 0.88
CA ALA A 103 3.07 -2.00 0.63
C ALA A 103 3.28 -2.45 -0.82
N HIS A 104 3.53 -3.73 -1.01
CA HIS A 104 3.69 -4.32 -2.34
C HIS A 104 2.70 -5.45 -2.59
N SER A 105 2.17 -5.54 -3.81
CA SER A 105 1.38 -6.69 -4.26
C SER A 105 0.17 -6.94 -3.34
N ALA A 106 -0.01 -8.16 -2.83
CA ALA A 106 -1.06 -8.52 -1.87
C ALA A 106 -0.96 -7.76 -0.53
N GLY A 107 0.21 -7.21 -0.18
CA GLY A 107 0.40 -6.42 1.03
C GLY A 107 -0.50 -5.19 1.05
N CYS A 108 -0.79 -4.61 -0.11
CA CYS A 108 -1.75 -3.51 -0.22
C CYS A 108 -3.15 -3.94 0.24
N ALA A 109 -3.60 -5.14 -0.15
CA ALA A 109 -4.89 -5.67 0.26
C ALA A 109 -4.94 -5.94 1.77
N HIS A 110 -3.87 -6.50 2.35
CA HIS A 110 -3.78 -6.68 3.80
C HIS A 110 -3.83 -5.35 4.55
N LEU A 111 -3.10 -4.33 4.09
CA LEU A 111 -3.08 -3.01 4.72
C LEU A 111 -4.46 -2.36 4.66
N GLN A 112 -5.07 -2.29 3.48
CA GLN A 112 -6.39 -1.67 3.32
C GLN A 112 -7.48 -2.42 4.06
N TYR A 113 -7.45 -3.76 4.07
CA TYR A 113 -8.34 -4.58 4.90
C TYR A 113 -8.17 -4.26 6.39
N ALA A 114 -6.93 -4.14 6.87
CA ALA A 114 -6.67 -3.80 8.26
C ALA A 114 -7.20 -2.40 8.62
N ILE A 115 -6.99 -1.41 7.75
CA ILE A 115 -7.48 -0.04 7.95
C ILE A 115 -9.01 -0.01 7.97
N ASP A 116 -9.70 -0.59 6.98
CA ASP A 116 -11.17 -0.60 6.92
C ASP A 116 -11.75 -1.25 8.18
N LYS A 117 -11.33 -2.47 8.48
CA LYS A 117 -11.95 -3.32 9.50
C LYS A 117 -11.52 -3.01 10.94
N TYR A 118 -10.27 -2.59 11.16
CA TYR A 118 -9.69 -2.54 12.51
C TYR A 118 -8.97 -1.25 12.87
N GLY A 119 -8.79 -0.32 11.93
CA GLY A 119 -8.22 0.99 12.23
C GLY A 119 -9.06 1.80 13.23
N PRO A 120 -8.64 3.02 13.58
CA PRO A 120 -7.56 3.79 12.94
C PRO A 120 -6.15 3.35 13.35
N TYR A 121 -5.20 3.66 12.47
CA TYR A 121 -3.76 3.61 12.73
C TYR A 121 -3.18 5.00 12.47
N ASN A 122 -2.10 5.36 13.15
CA ASN A 122 -1.35 6.61 12.98
C ASN A 122 -0.47 6.56 11.72
N ILE A 123 -1.06 6.21 10.57
CA ILE A 123 -0.38 6.18 9.28
C ILE A 123 -0.47 7.57 8.67
N ILE A 124 0.68 8.17 8.37
CA ILE A 124 0.78 9.50 7.76
C ILE A 124 0.38 9.41 6.28
N TRP A 125 0.95 8.44 5.57
CA TRP A 125 0.56 8.04 4.21
C TRP A 125 1.07 6.62 3.92
N ALA A 126 0.50 6.01 2.89
CA ALA A 126 0.94 4.72 2.38
C ALA A 126 1.31 4.82 0.89
N ASP A 127 2.43 4.24 0.52
CA ASP A 127 2.76 3.93 -0.87
C ASP A 127 2.35 2.49 -1.17
N GLY A 128 1.84 2.28 -2.38
CA GLY A 128 1.38 0.98 -2.84
C GLY A 128 1.92 0.66 -4.23
N ALA A 129 2.82 -0.31 -4.35
CA ALA A 129 3.38 -0.76 -5.62
C ALA A 129 2.73 -2.06 -6.11
N GLY A 130 2.33 -2.12 -7.38
CA GLY A 130 1.73 -3.31 -7.98
C GLY A 130 0.53 -3.84 -7.19
N CYS A 131 -0.27 -2.95 -6.60
CA CYS A 131 -1.21 -3.34 -5.55
C CYS A 131 -2.31 -4.28 -6.06
N ALA A 132 -2.45 -5.45 -5.43
CA ALA A 132 -3.53 -6.40 -5.69
C ALA A 132 -4.79 -6.12 -4.85
N SER A 133 -5.03 -4.86 -4.44
CA SER A 133 -6.17 -4.49 -3.61
C SER A 133 -7.50 -4.71 -4.32
N GLY A 134 -7.58 -4.42 -5.61
CA GLY A 134 -8.75 -4.73 -6.46
C GLY A 134 -8.75 -6.16 -7.03
N GLY A 135 -7.76 -6.98 -6.64
CA GLY A 135 -7.54 -8.34 -7.10
C GLY A 135 -6.64 -8.44 -8.32
N THR A 136 -6.57 -9.62 -8.90
CA THR A 136 -5.93 -9.86 -10.20
C THR A 136 -6.74 -10.86 -11.00
N GLU A 137 -6.86 -10.60 -12.29
CA GLU A 137 -7.51 -11.48 -13.26
C GLU A 137 -6.79 -12.83 -13.35
N LEU A 138 -5.49 -12.90 -12.99
CA LEU A 138 -4.77 -14.18 -12.85
C LEU A 138 -5.43 -15.11 -11.81
N SER A 139 -5.91 -14.55 -10.71
CA SER A 139 -6.56 -15.31 -9.65
C SER A 139 -7.96 -15.79 -10.04
N ASP A 140 -8.56 -15.19 -11.06
CA ASP A 140 -9.84 -15.65 -11.61
C ASP A 140 -9.67 -16.92 -12.45
N ASP A 141 -8.44 -17.21 -12.94
CA ASP A 141 -8.08 -18.50 -13.54
C ASP A 141 -7.76 -19.55 -12.46
N TRP A 142 -8.51 -20.65 -12.48
CA TRP A 142 -8.37 -21.77 -11.54
C TRP A 142 -6.95 -22.34 -11.49
N SER A 143 -6.21 -22.35 -12.61
CA SER A 143 -4.87 -22.94 -12.70
C SER A 143 -3.84 -22.24 -11.81
N TRP A 144 -4.03 -20.94 -11.53
CA TRP A 144 -3.16 -20.12 -10.68
C TRP A 144 -3.52 -20.15 -9.20
N THR A 145 -4.70 -20.65 -8.85
CA THR A 145 -5.21 -20.69 -7.46
C THR A 145 -4.88 -21.97 -6.70
N GLN A 146 -4.25 -22.95 -7.33
CA GLN A 146 -4.00 -24.25 -6.69
C GLN A 146 -2.91 -24.17 -5.62
N GLY A 147 -3.27 -24.47 -4.37
CA GLY A 147 -2.35 -24.56 -3.23
C GLY A 147 -1.98 -23.21 -2.61
N ASP A 148 -2.72 -22.15 -2.93
CA ASP A 148 -2.48 -20.79 -2.47
C ASP A 148 -3.80 -20.12 -2.06
N ASP A 149 -4.10 -20.15 -0.77
CA ASP A 149 -5.34 -19.62 -0.21
C ASP A 149 -5.47 -18.10 -0.45
N LEU A 150 -4.35 -17.38 -0.45
CA LEU A 150 -4.31 -15.96 -0.77
C LEU A 150 -4.73 -15.70 -2.22
N ALA A 151 -4.34 -16.55 -3.17
CA ALA A 151 -4.78 -16.43 -4.55
C ALA A 151 -6.31 -16.56 -4.69
N ALA A 152 -6.98 -17.34 -3.83
CA ALA A 152 -8.44 -17.42 -3.82
C ALA A 152 -9.10 -16.12 -3.32
N ASP A 153 -8.49 -15.45 -2.35
CA ASP A 153 -8.94 -14.15 -1.84
C ASP A 153 -8.71 -13.03 -2.86
N LEU A 154 -7.61 -13.08 -3.61
CA LEU A 154 -7.21 -12.06 -4.61
C LEU A 154 -7.98 -12.14 -5.94
N LYS A 155 -8.95 -13.04 -6.07
CA LYS A 155 -9.95 -12.97 -7.15
C LYS A 155 -10.60 -11.59 -7.17
N THR A 156 -10.77 -11.01 -8.36
CA THR A 156 -11.23 -9.62 -8.50
C THR A 156 -12.57 -9.40 -7.80
N GLY A 157 -13.52 -10.31 -7.99
CA GLY A 157 -14.82 -10.26 -7.31
C GLY A 157 -14.74 -10.48 -5.80
N THR A 158 -13.81 -11.31 -5.33
CA THR A 158 -13.66 -11.63 -3.91
C THR A 158 -13.10 -10.43 -3.16
N VAL A 159 -11.87 -9.98 -3.44
CA VAL A 159 -11.21 -8.93 -2.65
C VAL A 159 -11.93 -7.57 -2.73
N ARG A 160 -12.59 -7.26 -3.86
CA ARG A 160 -13.43 -6.06 -3.98
C ARG A 160 -14.60 -6.05 -3.01
N SER A 161 -15.08 -7.23 -2.58
CA SER A 161 -16.15 -7.39 -1.61
C SER A 161 -15.68 -7.59 -0.16
N MET A 162 -14.40 -7.93 0.05
CA MET A 162 -13.86 -8.26 1.39
C MET A 162 -13.82 -7.06 2.34
N TYR A 163 -13.63 -5.85 1.82
CA TYR A 163 -13.56 -4.62 2.61
C TYR A 163 -14.04 -3.40 1.81
N ASN A 164 -14.38 -2.32 2.52
CA ASN A 164 -14.76 -1.07 1.88
C ASN A 164 -13.51 -0.28 1.48
N HIS A 165 -13.15 -0.38 0.20
CA HIS A 165 -12.02 0.32 -0.42
C HIS A 165 -12.04 1.85 -0.28
N ASN A 166 -13.21 2.44 0.00
CA ASN A 166 -13.35 3.89 0.22
C ASN A 166 -13.19 4.30 1.68
N ASN A 167 -13.18 3.34 2.63
CA ASN A 167 -13.04 3.60 4.05
C ASN A 167 -11.59 3.46 4.52
N MET A 168 -10.74 4.38 4.06
CA MET A 168 -9.31 4.38 4.42
C MET A 168 -9.00 5.22 5.67
N ARG A 169 -10.03 5.65 6.41
CA ARG A 169 -9.90 6.40 7.67
C ARG A 169 -8.95 7.61 7.59
N GLY A 170 -8.92 8.29 6.45
CA GLY A 170 -8.08 9.47 6.21
C GLY A 170 -6.68 9.16 5.68
N VAL A 171 -6.26 7.89 5.61
CA VAL A 171 -4.96 7.48 5.09
C VAL A 171 -4.96 7.54 3.57
N TRP A 172 -4.06 8.34 3.00
CA TRP A 172 -3.86 8.42 1.55
C TRP A 172 -2.91 7.34 1.05
N PHE A 173 -3.32 6.68 -0.04
CA PHE A 173 -2.56 5.70 -0.80
C PHE A 173 -2.03 6.32 -2.08
N TYR A 174 -0.70 6.40 -2.21
CA TYR A 174 0.00 6.80 -3.42
C TYR A 174 0.39 5.54 -4.19
N LEU A 175 -0.22 5.35 -5.35
CA LEU A 175 -0.15 4.12 -6.11
C LEU A 175 0.89 4.17 -7.22
N PHE A 176 1.58 3.05 -7.40
CA PHE A 176 2.62 2.83 -8.38
C PHE A 176 2.25 1.60 -9.22
N GLY A 177 1.85 1.83 -10.48
CA GLY A 177 1.48 0.76 -11.43
C GLY A 177 2.57 0.48 -12.45
N GLY A 178 2.94 -0.80 -12.61
CA GLY A 178 3.88 -1.29 -13.63
C GLY A 178 3.15 -1.75 -14.90
N ALA A 179 3.79 -1.68 -16.06
CA ALA A 179 3.16 -2.03 -17.34
C ALA A 179 4.08 -2.87 -18.26
N LYS A 180 5.12 -3.51 -17.72
CA LYS A 180 6.03 -4.34 -18.54
C LYS A 180 5.37 -5.60 -19.11
N GLY A 181 4.23 -6.01 -18.56
CA GLY A 181 3.56 -7.27 -18.85
C GLY A 181 4.40 -8.48 -18.42
N GLY A 182 4.06 -9.63 -18.99
CA GLY A 182 4.73 -10.90 -18.74
C GLY A 182 4.05 -12.06 -19.47
N ALA A 183 4.53 -13.28 -19.27
CA ALA A 183 3.93 -14.46 -19.92
C ALA A 183 2.46 -14.71 -19.51
N ALA A 184 2.05 -14.18 -18.36
CA ALA A 184 0.68 -14.28 -17.85
C ALA A 184 -0.21 -13.06 -18.23
N ALA A 185 0.37 -12.02 -18.86
CA ALA A 185 -0.35 -10.81 -19.26
C ALA A 185 -1.54 -11.08 -20.20
N MET A 186 -1.52 -12.20 -20.95
CA MET A 186 -2.63 -12.59 -21.82
C MET A 186 -3.93 -12.90 -21.07
N LEU A 187 -3.87 -13.13 -19.76
CA LEU A 187 -5.03 -13.37 -18.89
C LEU A 187 -5.46 -12.10 -18.14
N ILE A 188 -4.65 -11.04 -18.19
CA ILE A 188 -4.88 -9.78 -17.49
C ILE A 188 -5.41 -8.77 -18.51
N THR A 189 -6.48 -8.06 -18.14
CA THR A 189 -7.09 -7.03 -19.00
C THR A 189 -6.33 -5.71 -18.87
N GLY A 190 -6.14 -5.01 -20.00
CA GLY A 190 -5.33 -3.80 -20.08
C GLY A 190 -3.83 -4.00 -19.84
N GLN A 191 -3.14 -2.92 -19.48
CA GLN A 191 -1.72 -2.96 -19.13
C GLN A 191 -1.50 -3.46 -17.70
N ASP A 192 -0.46 -4.25 -17.53
CA ASP A 192 -0.14 -4.96 -16.29
C ASP A 192 1.36 -5.11 -16.08
N ASP A 193 1.76 -5.46 -14.85
CA ASP A 193 3.16 -5.68 -14.47
C ASP A 193 3.60 -7.15 -14.55
N GLY A 194 2.82 -8.00 -15.22
CA GLY A 194 2.99 -9.44 -15.30
C GLY A 194 2.25 -10.22 -14.21
N ALA A 195 1.65 -9.54 -13.23
CA ALA A 195 0.84 -10.15 -12.18
C ALA A 195 -0.44 -9.39 -11.83
N VAL A 196 -0.44 -8.06 -11.94
CA VAL A 196 -1.55 -7.20 -11.54
C VAL A 196 -1.77 -6.09 -12.57
N GLY A 197 -3.00 -6.02 -13.10
CA GLY A 197 -3.40 -4.99 -14.05
C GLY A 197 -3.60 -3.60 -13.44
N TYR A 198 -3.63 -2.58 -14.29
CA TYR A 198 -3.92 -1.19 -13.92
C TYR A 198 -5.29 -1.00 -13.24
N ALA A 199 -6.27 -1.87 -13.50
CA ALA A 199 -7.55 -1.85 -12.79
C ALA A 199 -7.36 -1.92 -11.26
N SER A 200 -6.43 -2.75 -10.82
CA SER A 200 -6.19 -3.02 -9.40
C SER A 200 -5.05 -2.14 -8.86
N SER A 201 -3.90 -2.12 -9.55
CA SER A 201 -2.71 -1.43 -9.09
C SER A 201 -2.87 0.09 -9.03
N LEU A 202 -3.81 0.68 -9.78
CA LEU A 202 -4.13 2.10 -9.79
C LEU A 202 -5.45 2.45 -9.07
N GLY A 203 -6.00 1.49 -8.31
CA GLY A 203 -7.12 1.70 -7.37
C GLY A 203 -8.47 1.96 -8.04
N ARG A 204 -8.74 1.33 -9.19
CA ARG A 204 -10.00 1.53 -9.91
C ARG A 204 -11.14 0.76 -9.25
N SER A 205 -12.29 1.40 -9.15
CA SER A 205 -13.50 0.81 -8.57
C SER A 205 -14.25 -0.15 -9.49
N LYS A 206 -13.80 -0.29 -10.75
CA LYS A 206 -14.32 -1.24 -11.73
C LYS A 206 -13.18 -2.09 -12.31
N THR A 207 -13.52 -3.26 -12.83
CA THR A 207 -12.66 -4.04 -13.74
C THR A 207 -12.77 -3.45 -15.15
N GLY A 208 -11.72 -3.56 -15.95
CA GLY A 208 -11.71 -3.10 -17.34
C GLY A 208 -10.29 -2.97 -17.89
N ASP A 209 -10.20 -2.79 -19.21
CA ASP A 209 -8.93 -2.57 -19.89
C ASP A 209 -8.45 -1.13 -19.66
N PHE A 210 -7.39 -0.97 -18.88
CA PHE A 210 -6.80 0.33 -18.58
C PHE A 210 -5.38 0.43 -19.12
N CYS A 211 -4.99 1.59 -19.63
CA CYS A 211 -3.68 1.76 -20.26
C CYS A 211 -3.10 3.17 -20.11
N ASN A 212 -1.86 3.32 -20.53
CA ASN A 212 -1.17 4.60 -20.66
C ASN A 212 -1.85 5.45 -21.76
N PRO A 213 -1.88 6.78 -21.58
CA PRO A 213 -2.30 7.71 -22.62
C PRO A 213 -1.50 7.51 -23.90
N GLY A 214 -2.19 7.37 -25.03
CA GLY A 214 -1.57 7.15 -26.33
C GLY A 214 -1.36 5.68 -26.70
N ASP A 215 -1.55 4.73 -25.78
CA ASP A 215 -1.40 3.29 -26.02
C ASP A 215 -2.72 2.62 -26.47
N SER A 216 -3.72 3.42 -26.86
CA SER A 216 -4.97 2.92 -27.45
C SER A 216 -4.76 2.43 -28.89
N TRP A 217 -4.63 1.11 -29.07
CA TRP A 217 -4.46 0.51 -30.40
C TRP A 217 -5.77 0.44 -31.17
N TRP A 218 -5.68 0.40 -32.50
CA TRP A 218 -6.76 0.62 -33.46
C TRP A 218 -7.91 -0.42 -33.46
N LEU A 219 -7.85 -1.46 -32.62
CA LEU A 219 -8.92 -2.48 -32.48
C LEU A 219 -9.40 -2.72 -31.05
N ASP A 220 -8.57 -2.50 -30.01
CA ASP A 220 -8.95 -2.62 -28.61
C ASP A 220 -8.71 -1.28 -27.91
N ARG A 221 -9.79 -0.51 -27.72
CA ARG A 221 -9.70 0.74 -26.96
C ARG A 221 -9.70 0.41 -25.48
N CYS A 222 -8.54 0.55 -24.85
CA CYS A 222 -8.41 0.63 -23.40
C CYS A 222 -8.75 2.04 -22.89
N ASP A 223 -9.25 2.12 -21.66
CA ASP A 223 -9.52 3.37 -20.93
C ASP A 223 -8.18 3.97 -20.47
N GLU A 224 -7.75 5.06 -21.09
CA GLU A 224 -6.51 5.74 -20.72
C GLU A 224 -6.55 6.27 -19.28
N VAL A 225 -5.49 6.00 -18.51
CA VAL A 225 -5.41 6.36 -17.10
C VAL A 225 -4.52 7.57 -16.92
N GLY A 226 -5.07 8.65 -16.38
CA GLY A 226 -4.31 9.82 -15.93
C GLY A 226 -3.67 9.65 -14.54
N MET A 227 -2.74 10.54 -14.23
CA MET A 227 -2.13 10.65 -12.89
C MET A 227 -3.09 11.30 -11.89
N GLY A 228 -2.81 11.13 -10.60
CA GLY A 228 -3.55 11.76 -9.51
C GLY A 228 -4.93 11.17 -9.25
N THR A 229 -5.92 12.03 -8.96
CA THR A 229 -7.29 11.63 -8.57
C THR A 229 -8.31 11.74 -9.72
N SER A 230 -7.90 12.18 -10.91
CA SER A 230 -8.81 12.70 -11.95
C SER A 230 -9.54 11.67 -12.83
N THR A 231 -9.79 10.45 -12.35
CA THR A 231 -10.51 9.42 -13.14
C THR A 231 -11.70 8.92 -12.31
N GLY A 232 -12.92 9.12 -12.82
CA GLY A 232 -14.18 9.07 -12.05
C GLY A 232 -14.61 7.72 -11.45
N ASP A 233 -13.80 6.69 -11.63
CA ASP A 233 -13.98 5.30 -11.20
C ASP A 233 -12.77 4.85 -10.35
N ARG A 234 -12.34 5.70 -9.41
CA ARG A 234 -11.27 5.40 -8.45
C ARG A 234 -11.82 5.33 -7.04
N TYR A 235 -11.28 4.43 -6.23
CA TYR A 235 -11.54 4.42 -4.79
C TYR A 235 -11.08 5.72 -4.12
N SER A 236 -11.85 6.18 -3.13
CA SER A 236 -11.47 7.32 -2.29
C SER A 236 -10.11 7.08 -1.63
N TYR A 237 -9.39 8.16 -1.35
CA TYR A 237 -8.05 8.13 -0.75
C TYR A 237 -6.96 7.43 -1.57
N HIS A 238 -7.19 7.16 -2.85
CA HIS A 238 -6.18 6.63 -3.76
C HIS A 238 -5.75 7.70 -4.76
N TYR A 239 -4.44 7.82 -4.95
CA TYR A 239 -3.80 8.79 -5.84
C TYR A 239 -2.80 8.05 -6.73
N VAL A 240 -2.95 8.13 -8.06
CA VAL A 240 -1.96 7.55 -8.97
C VAL A 240 -0.72 8.43 -8.98
N TYR A 241 0.32 7.97 -8.31
CA TYR A 241 1.56 8.72 -8.12
C TYR A 241 2.63 8.35 -9.14
N TYR A 242 2.66 7.08 -9.56
CA TYR A 242 3.49 6.61 -10.66
C TYR A 242 2.69 5.66 -11.55
N ARG A 243 2.80 5.86 -12.86
CA ARG A 243 2.27 4.97 -13.90
C ARG A 243 3.39 4.72 -14.91
N ASP A 244 3.75 3.46 -15.08
CA ASP A 244 4.87 3.03 -15.92
C ASP A 244 4.62 3.25 -17.42
N SER A 245 4.81 4.48 -17.86
CA SER A 245 4.53 4.89 -19.25
C SER A 245 5.53 4.36 -20.26
N SER A 246 6.60 3.71 -19.80
CA SER A 246 7.64 3.13 -20.65
C SER A 246 7.62 1.60 -20.63
N GLU A 247 6.62 0.98 -19.97
CA GLU A 247 6.43 -0.47 -19.94
C GLU A 247 7.70 -1.25 -19.53
N ASN A 248 8.41 -0.73 -18.51
CA ASN A 248 9.73 -1.23 -18.09
C ASN A 248 9.72 -1.85 -16.68
N LYS A 249 8.61 -1.76 -15.95
CA LYS A 249 8.46 -2.18 -14.56
C LYS A 249 7.55 -3.40 -14.49
N ASP A 250 8.14 -4.54 -14.15
CA ASP A 250 7.42 -5.77 -13.80
C ASP A 250 7.07 -5.80 -12.31
N HIS A 251 6.34 -6.82 -11.90
CA HIS A 251 5.84 -6.99 -10.53
C HIS A 251 6.93 -7.31 -9.50
N TYR A 252 8.13 -7.72 -9.91
CA TYR A 252 9.06 -8.39 -8.99
C TYR A 252 10.01 -7.42 -8.29
N VAL A 253 10.31 -7.71 -7.03
CA VAL A 253 11.35 -7.00 -6.29
C VAL A 253 12.72 -7.35 -6.89
N GLY A 254 13.47 -6.36 -7.38
CA GLY A 254 14.87 -6.54 -7.80
C GLY A 254 15.08 -7.15 -9.19
N SER A 255 14.07 -7.20 -10.05
CA SER A 255 14.23 -7.52 -11.48
C SER A 255 15.06 -6.44 -12.20
N GLY A 256 15.72 -6.82 -13.32
CA GLY A 256 16.72 -6.02 -14.05
C GLY A 256 16.51 -4.49 -14.09
N SER A 257 15.58 -3.98 -14.90
CA SER A 257 15.24 -2.54 -15.00
C SER A 257 14.64 -1.92 -13.73
N GLY A 258 14.66 -2.65 -12.60
CA GLY A 258 14.05 -2.36 -11.32
C GLY A 258 12.54 -2.48 -11.40
N GLY A 259 11.94 -3.57 -10.93
CA GLY A 259 10.48 -3.76 -10.91
C GLY A 259 9.73 -2.65 -10.17
N ILE A 260 8.40 -2.70 -10.20
CA ILE A 260 7.52 -1.62 -9.74
C ILE A 260 7.73 -1.17 -8.27
N PRO A 261 8.27 -1.98 -7.34
CA PRO A 261 8.68 -1.48 -6.03
C PRO A 261 9.81 -0.44 -6.05
N SER A 262 10.63 -0.39 -7.11
CA SER A 262 11.79 0.51 -7.21
C SER A 262 11.44 1.99 -7.11
N PRO A 263 10.47 2.54 -7.88
CA PRO A 263 10.04 3.93 -7.71
C PRO A 263 9.42 4.19 -6.33
N MET A 264 8.71 3.23 -5.73
CA MET A 264 8.20 3.35 -4.35
C MET A 264 9.34 3.47 -3.32
N PHE A 265 10.42 2.67 -3.44
CA PHE A 265 11.57 2.80 -2.53
C PHE A 265 12.26 4.15 -2.64
N SER A 266 12.30 4.70 -3.85
CA SER A 266 12.87 6.03 -4.09
C SER A 266 12.02 7.11 -3.42
N ASP A 267 10.69 6.96 -3.45
CA ASP A 267 9.77 7.87 -2.79
C ASP A 267 9.85 7.77 -1.26
N MET A 268 9.84 6.56 -0.70
CA MET A 268 10.09 6.31 0.73
C MET A 268 11.39 6.97 1.20
N GLY A 269 12.49 6.81 0.46
CA GLY A 269 13.76 7.43 0.80
C GLY A 269 13.77 8.96 0.72
N ALA A 270 12.90 9.54 -0.10
CA ALA A 270 12.81 10.98 -0.29
C ALA A 270 11.87 11.67 0.72
N TYR A 271 10.82 10.98 1.18
CA TYR A 271 9.72 11.63 1.90
C TYR A 271 9.33 10.99 3.24
N ALA A 272 9.90 9.84 3.61
CA ALA A 272 9.68 9.20 4.90
C ALA A 272 10.76 9.65 5.91
N ASP A 273 10.62 10.88 6.38
CA ASP A 273 11.51 11.58 7.32
C ASP A 273 10.84 11.94 8.65
#